data_AF-A0A8V0XD83-F1
#
_entry.id   AF-A0A8V0XD83-F1
#
_cell.length_a   1.000
_cell.length_b   1.000
_cell.length_c   1.000
_cell.angle_alpha   90.00
_cell.angle_beta   90.00
_cell.angle_gamma   90.00
#
_symmetry.space_group_name_H-M   'P 1'
#
loop_
_entity.id
_entity.type
_entity.pdbx_description
1 polymer ?
#
loop_
_entity_poly.entity_id
_entity_poly.type
_entity_poly.pdbx_seq_one_letter_code
_entity_poly.pdbx_strand_id
1 'polypeptide(L)'
;MVDYSVWDHIEVSDDEDETHPNIDTASLFRWRHQARVERMEQFQKEKEELDKGCRECKRKLAECQKKLKELEVAEPGGGSGGVRGERERNWESKMEELRKKEKNMPWNVDTLSKDGFSKSVFNVKAEEKEETEEQKEQKHKTFVERHEKQIKHFGMLRRWDDSQKYLSDNPHLVCEETANYLVIWCIDLEVEEKQALMEQVAHQTIVMQFILELAKSLKVDPRACFRQFFTKIKTADQQYMEGFNDELEAFKERVRGRAKARIERAMREYEEEERQKRLGPGGLDPVDVYESLPPELQKCFDAKDVQMLQDTISRMDPTEAKYHMQRCIDSGLWVPNAKAAAEGGGQGGAHGQPGGADSEALYEEIPKESGEEEGGEGKA
;
A
#
# COMPACT_ATOMS: atom_id res chain seq x y z
N MET A 1 -38.08 -17.14 33.73
CA MET A 1 -36.64 -17.34 34.01
C MET A 1 -36.14 -18.29 32.94
N VAL A 2 -35.07 -17.91 32.23
CA VAL A 2 -34.46 -18.78 31.21
C VAL A 2 -33.61 -19.83 31.92
N ASP A 3 -33.67 -21.08 31.47
CA ASP A 3 -33.00 -22.22 32.09
C ASP A 3 -31.76 -22.62 31.27
N TYR A 4 -30.61 -22.64 31.94
CA TYR A 4 -29.31 -23.00 31.38
C TYR A 4 -28.72 -24.25 32.07
N SER A 5 -29.50 -24.94 32.92
CA SER A 5 -29.03 -26.06 33.73
C SER A 5 -28.52 -27.25 32.92
N VAL A 6 -28.82 -27.28 31.61
CA VAL A 6 -28.26 -28.27 30.68
C VAL A 6 -26.72 -28.22 30.66
N TRP A 7 -26.09 -27.10 31.03
CA TRP A 7 -24.63 -26.94 31.05
C TRP A 7 -24.00 -26.97 32.46
N ASP A 8 -24.77 -27.30 33.50
CA ASP A 8 -24.26 -27.32 34.90
C ASP A 8 -23.23 -28.43 35.17
N HIS A 9 -23.14 -29.42 34.28
CA HIS A 9 -22.30 -30.61 34.44
C HIS A 9 -21.38 -30.81 33.25
N ILE A 10 -20.41 -29.91 33.08
CA ILE A 10 -19.34 -30.03 32.08
C ILE A 10 -18.06 -30.52 32.76
N GLU A 11 -17.45 -31.55 32.20
CA GLU A 11 -16.16 -32.09 32.63
C GLU A 11 -15.08 -31.78 31.59
N VAL A 12 -14.08 -31.00 32.00
CA VAL A 12 -12.91 -30.64 31.19
C VAL A 12 -11.68 -31.33 31.80
N SER A 13 -11.08 -32.28 31.08
CA SER A 13 -9.97 -33.08 31.62
C SER A 13 -8.70 -32.28 31.90
N ASP A 14 -8.52 -31.18 31.18
CA ASP A 14 -7.42 -30.22 31.22
C ASP A 14 -7.81 -28.87 31.85
N ASP A 15 -8.79 -28.89 32.77
CA ASP A 15 -9.19 -27.70 33.53
C ASP A 15 -8.03 -27.18 34.41
N GLU A 16 -7.48 -26.02 34.02
CA GLU A 16 -6.36 -25.36 34.68
C GLU A 16 -6.72 -24.59 35.95
N ASP A 17 -8.02 -24.35 36.20
CA ASP A 17 -8.51 -23.76 37.43
C ASP A 17 -8.65 -24.81 38.54
N GLU A 18 -8.90 -26.09 38.18
CA GLU A 18 -8.96 -27.21 39.12
C GLU A 18 -7.61 -27.88 39.39
N THR A 19 -6.66 -27.12 39.94
CA THR A 19 -5.30 -27.60 40.22
C THR A 19 -4.97 -27.58 41.71
N HIS A 20 -3.84 -28.17 42.08
CA HIS A 20 -3.35 -28.16 43.46
C HIS A 20 -1.83 -27.93 43.47
N PRO A 21 -1.29 -27.02 44.30
CA PRO A 21 0.15 -26.67 44.29
C PRO A 21 1.12 -27.85 44.46
N ASN A 22 0.65 -28.95 45.04
CA ASN A 22 1.44 -30.17 45.26
C ASN A 22 1.23 -31.28 44.22
N ILE A 23 0.41 -31.05 43.19
CA ILE A 23 0.13 -32.05 42.15
C ILE A 23 0.63 -31.51 40.81
N ASP A 24 1.40 -32.34 40.10
CA ASP A 24 1.85 -32.02 38.75
C ASP A 24 0.67 -32.08 37.77
N THR A 25 0.32 -30.92 37.20
CA THR A 25 -0.82 -30.78 36.29
C THR A 25 -0.60 -31.53 34.97
N ALA A 26 0.65 -31.64 34.50
CA ALA A 26 0.97 -32.31 33.24
C ALA A 26 0.69 -33.82 33.28
N SER A 27 0.86 -34.47 34.44
CA SER A 27 0.45 -35.86 34.66
C SER A 27 -1.02 -35.95 35.07
N LEU A 28 -1.54 -35.01 35.85
CA LEU A 28 -2.93 -34.97 36.29
C LEU A 28 -3.93 -34.90 35.12
N PHE A 29 -3.72 -34.03 34.13
CA PHE A 29 -4.65 -33.88 33.00
C PHE A 29 -4.71 -35.13 32.13
N ARG A 30 -3.55 -35.76 31.89
CA ARG A 30 -3.49 -37.06 31.20
C ARG A 30 -4.21 -38.15 31.99
N TRP A 31 -4.05 -38.16 33.31
CA TRP A 31 -4.73 -39.09 34.19
C TRP A 31 -6.25 -38.88 34.21
N ARG A 32 -6.72 -37.62 34.29
CA ARG A 32 -8.15 -37.26 34.18
C ARG A 32 -8.73 -37.68 32.84
N HIS A 33 -8.00 -37.43 31.74
CA HIS A 33 -8.39 -37.89 30.40
C HIS A 33 -8.51 -39.43 30.34
N GLN A 34 -7.51 -40.16 30.86
CA GLN A 34 -7.52 -41.62 30.90
C GLN A 34 -8.71 -42.15 31.71
N ALA A 35 -8.95 -41.58 32.91
CA ALA A 35 -10.07 -41.95 33.76
C ALA A 35 -11.43 -41.67 33.08
N ARG A 36 -11.53 -40.61 32.29
CA ARG A 36 -12.73 -40.30 31.49
C ARG A 36 -12.95 -41.33 30.38
N VAL A 37 -11.91 -41.65 29.61
CA VAL A 37 -11.97 -42.67 28.55
C VAL A 37 -12.35 -44.03 29.13
N GLU A 38 -11.73 -44.45 30.25
CA GLU A 38 -12.07 -45.70 30.92
C GLU A 38 -13.51 -45.75 31.42
N ARG A 39 -14.02 -44.65 32.01
CA ARG A 39 -15.44 -44.55 32.43
C ARG A 39 -16.38 -44.67 31.24
N MET A 40 -16.08 -44.01 30.12
CA MET A 40 -16.90 -44.12 28.90
C MET A 40 -16.85 -45.52 28.29
N GLU A 41 -15.68 -46.17 28.25
CA GLU A 41 -15.55 -47.55 27.77
C GLU A 41 -16.31 -48.56 28.63
N GLN A 42 -16.23 -48.43 29.96
CA GLN A 42 -16.99 -49.28 30.88
C GLN A 42 -18.50 -49.09 30.69
N PHE A 43 -18.94 -47.83 30.56
CA PHE A 43 -20.33 -47.50 30.30
C PHE A 43 -20.84 -48.10 28.98
N GLN A 44 -20.04 -48.01 27.92
CA GLN A 44 -20.35 -48.59 26.62
C GLN A 44 -20.43 -50.12 26.68
N LYS A 45 -19.50 -50.79 27.37
CA LYS A 45 -19.54 -52.24 27.59
C LYS A 45 -20.78 -52.67 28.36
N GLU A 46 -21.14 -51.96 29.43
CA GLU A 46 -22.37 -52.22 30.21
C GLU A 46 -23.61 -52.11 29.31
N LYS A 47 -23.68 -51.06 28.49
CA LYS A 47 -24.77 -50.85 27.53
C LYS A 47 -24.90 -51.96 26.50
N GLU A 48 -23.79 -52.43 25.94
CA GLU A 48 -23.78 -53.52 24.96
C GLU A 48 -24.20 -54.86 25.56
N GLU A 49 -23.73 -55.19 26.76
CA GLU A 49 -24.11 -56.44 27.44
C GLU A 49 -25.60 -56.43 27.85
N LEU A 50 -26.11 -55.28 28.30
CA LEU A 50 -27.53 -55.11 28.59
C LEU A 50 -28.40 -55.22 27.32
N ASP A 51 -27.96 -54.65 26.20
CA ASP A 51 -28.67 -54.77 24.91
C ASP A 51 -28.65 -56.22 24.38
N LYS A 52 -27.49 -56.90 24.43
CA LYS A 52 -27.38 -58.34 24.07
C LYS A 52 -28.30 -59.19 24.95
N GLY A 53 -28.27 -59.00 26.27
CA GLY A 53 -29.12 -59.71 27.22
C GLY A 53 -30.61 -59.51 26.96
N CYS A 54 -31.01 -58.26 26.67
CA CYS A 54 -32.38 -57.92 26.29
C CYS A 54 -32.79 -58.59 24.97
N ARG A 55 -31.95 -58.53 23.93
CA ARG A 55 -32.22 -59.17 22.63
C ARG A 55 -32.35 -60.68 22.75
N GLU A 56 -31.49 -61.32 23.53
CA GLU A 56 -31.56 -62.75 23.78
C GLU A 56 -32.82 -63.17 24.53
N CYS A 57 -33.20 -62.40 25.57
CA CYS A 57 -34.43 -62.65 26.31
C CYS A 57 -35.65 -62.50 25.40
N LYS A 58 -35.69 -61.43 24.60
CA LYS A 58 -36.77 -61.20 23.61
C LYS A 58 -36.85 -62.34 22.58
N ARG A 59 -35.71 -62.82 22.07
CA ARG A 59 -35.66 -63.98 21.16
C ARG A 59 -36.19 -65.25 21.82
N LYS A 60 -35.71 -65.58 23.02
CA LYS A 60 -36.16 -66.75 23.79
C LYS A 60 -37.65 -66.66 24.11
N LEU A 61 -38.16 -65.47 24.42
CA LEU A 61 -39.58 -65.25 24.68
C LEU A 61 -40.42 -65.47 23.41
N ALA A 62 -39.99 -64.94 22.27
CA ALA A 62 -40.66 -65.13 20.99
C ALA A 62 -40.67 -66.61 20.55
N GLU A 63 -39.53 -67.30 20.66
CA GLU A 63 -39.42 -68.74 20.38
C GLU A 63 -40.34 -69.55 21.28
N CYS A 64 -40.42 -69.19 22.56
CA CYS A 64 -41.26 -69.92 23.48
C CYS A 64 -42.74 -69.58 23.34
N GLN A 65 -43.11 -68.35 22.98
CA GLN A 65 -44.49 -68.00 22.61
C GLN A 65 -44.91 -68.77 21.36
N LYS A 66 -44.00 -68.95 20.39
CA LYS A 66 -44.24 -69.78 19.21
C LYS A 66 -44.46 -71.24 19.59
N LYS A 67 -43.59 -71.82 20.44
CA LYS A 67 -43.76 -73.18 20.97
C LYS A 67 -45.02 -73.34 21.81
N LEU A 68 -45.43 -72.33 22.56
CA LEU A 68 -46.66 -72.36 23.36
C LEU A 68 -47.89 -72.35 22.45
N LYS A 69 -47.89 -71.54 21.37
CA LYS A 69 -48.93 -71.59 20.34
C LYS A 69 -48.96 -72.95 19.60
N GLU A 70 -47.81 -73.58 19.41
CA GLU A 70 -47.71 -74.93 18.81
C GLU A 70 -48.19 -76.03 19.79
N LEU A 71 -47.98 -75.87 21.10
CA LEU A 71 -48.36 -76.83 22.16
C LEU A 71 -49.78 -76.62 22.73
N GLU A 72 -50.33 -75.41 22.65
CA GLU A 72 -51.72 -75.08 23.02
C GLU A 72 -52.72 -75.74 22.05
N VAL A 73 -52.24 -76.16 20.88
CA VAL A 73 -52.96 -77.06 19.96
C VAL A 73 -52.98 -78.52 20.47
N ALA A 74 -52.20 -78.88 21.50
CA ALA A 74 -51.99 -80.26 21.95
C ALA A 74 -52.51 -80.62 23.37
N GLU A 75 -52.53 -79.73 24.37
CA GLU A 75 -53.33 -79.86 25.63
C GLU A 75 -53.16 -78.64 26.58
N PRO A 76 -54.15 -78.28 27.44
CA PRO A 76 -54.08 -77.10 28.29
C PRO A 76 -53.71 -77.46 29.74
N GLY A 77 -52.44 -77.28 30.12
CA GLY A 77 -52.06 -77.29 31.53
C GLY A 77 -50.56 -77.32 31.79
N GLY A 78 -50.01 -76.24 32.35
CA GLY A 78 -48.65 -76.25 32.92
C GLY A 78 -47.93 -74.91 32.88
N GLY A 79 -47.87 -74.22 34.03
CA GLY A 79 -47.34 -72.88 34.18
C GLY A 79 -45.82 -72.73 33.97
N SER A 80 -45.45 -71.66 33.26
CA SER A 80 -44.08 -71.11 33.17
C SER A 80 -44.10 -69.57 32.97
N GLY A 81 -45.20 -68.91 33.33
CA GLY A 81 -45.39 -67.46 33.08
C GLY A 81 -44.60 -66.55 34.02
N GLY A 82 -44.45 -66.94 35.31
CA GLY A 82 -43.88 -66.07 36.35
C GLY A 82 -42.41 -65.71 36.15
N VAL A 83 -41.57 -66.71 35.86
CA VAL A 83 -40.10 -66.55 35.74
C VAL A 83 -39.69 -65.71 34.51
N ARG A 84 -40.57 -65.58 33.51
CA ARG A 84 -40.31 -64.81 32.28
C ARG A 84 -40.56 -63.33 32.44
N GLY A 85 -41.70 -62.95 33.02
CA GLY A 85 -42.03 -61.55 33.26
C GLY A 85 -41.07 -60.87 34.25
N GLU A 86 -40.57 -61.61 35.23
CA GLU A 86 -39.56 -61.11 36.18
C GLU A 86 -38.21 -60.82 35.51
N ARG A 87 -37.78 -61.65 34.55
CA ARG A 87 -36.55 -61.40 33.79
C ARG A 87 -36.68 -60.20 32.87
N GLU A 88 -37.80 -60.03 32.17
CA GLU A 88 -38.04 -58.86 31.31
C GLU A 88 -38.08 -57.56 32.11
N ARG A 89 -38.81 -57.52 33.24
CA ARG A 89 -38.84 -56.36 34.14
C ARG A 89 -37.47 -55.99 34.72
N ASN A 90 -36.61 -56.98 34.98
CA ASN A 90 -35.25 -56.74 35.43
C ASN A 90 -34.39 -56.05 34.36
N TRP A 91 -34.51 -56.47 33.09
CA TRP A 91 -33.80 -55.81 31.98
C TRP A 91 -34.35 -54.41 31.68
N GLU A 92 -35.66 -54.22 31.77
CA GLU A 92 -36.29 -52.90 31.63
C GLU A 92 -35.83 -51.94 32.74
N SER A 93 -35.75 -52.41 33.98
CA SER A 93 -35.23 -51.61 35.11
C SER A 93 -33.77 -51.22 34.89
N LYS A 94 -32.92 -52.17 34.44
CA LYS A 94 -31.51 -51.92 34.12
C LYS A 94 -31.33 -50.96 32.93
N MET A 95 -32.20 -51.03 31.93
CA MET A 95 -32.21 -50.08 30.80
C MET A 95 -32.64 -48.68 31.25
N GLU A 96 -33.57 -48.56 32.19
CA GLU A 96 -33.96 -47.27 32.76
C GLU A 96 -32.82 -46.66 33.61
N GLU A 97 -32.10 -47.50 34.37
CA GLU A 97 -30.90 -47.09 35.10
C GLU A 97 -29.80 -46.60 34.15
N LEU A 98 -29.56 -47.30 33.03
CA LEU A 98 -28.65 -46.81 32.00
C LEU A 98 -29.07 -45.45 31.44
N ARG A 99 -30.35 -45.25 31.13
CA ARG A 99 -30.85 -43.96 30.63
C ARG A 99 -30.67 -42.84 31.66
N LYS A 100 -30.80 -43.14 32.96
CA LYS A 100 -30.51 -42.18 34.04
C LYS A 100 -29.01 -41.88 34.09
N LYS A 101 -28.15 -42.90 33.96
CA LYS A 101 -26.69 -42.72 33.84
C LYS A 101 -26.29 -41.89 32.61
N GLU A 102 -26.95 -42.07 31.46
CA GLU A 102 -26.73 -41.24 30.25
C GLU A 102 -27.13 -39.78 30.49
N LYS A 103 -28.27 -39.54 31.13
CA LYS A 103 -28.73 -38.17 31.44
C LYS A 103 -27.85 -37.45 32.46
N ASN A 104 -27.28 -38.20 33.41
CA ASN A 104 -26.38 -37.67 34.44
C ASN A 104 -24.91 -37.69 33.99
N MET A 105 -24.61 -38.12 32.76
CA MET A 105 -23.25 -38.17 32.25
C MET A 105 -22.74 -36.75 32.06
N PRO A 106 -21.54 -36.41 32.57
CA PRO A 106 -20.94 -35.11 32.34
C PRO A 106 -20.75 -34.85 30.85
N TRP A 107 -21.06 -33.62 30.46
CA TRP A 107 -20.75 -33.10 29.14
C TRP A 107 -19.24 -32.98 28.97
N ASN A 108 -18.73 -33.49 27.87
CA ASN A 108 -17.32 -33.40 27.51
C ASN A 108 -17.20 -33.22 25.98
N VAL A 109 -15.98 -33.10 25.47
CA VAL A 109 -15.72 -32.88 24.04
C VAL A 109 -16.37 -33.92 23.11
N ASP A 110 -16.59 -35.15 23.58
CA ASP A 110 -17.16 -36.25 22.82
C ASP A 110 -18.70 -36.31 22.90
N THR A 111 -19.32 -35.68 23.92
CA THR A 111 -20.77 -35.68 24.11
C THR A 111 -21.43 -34.34 23.76
N LEU A 112 -20.71 -33.22 23.91
CA LEU A 112 -21.20 -31.87 23.66
C LEU A 112 -21.50 -31.61 22.17
N SER A 113 -20.62 -32.07 21.29
CA SER A 113 -20.73 -31.78 19.86
C SER A 113 -20.01 -32.84 19.02
N LYS A 114 -20.19 -32.76 17.70
CA LYS A 114 -19.49 -33.57 16.71
C LYS A 114 -18.87 -32.64 15.68
N ASP A 115 -17.83 -33.11 15.00
CA ASP A 115 -17.26 -32.35 13.88
C ASP A 115 -18.31 -32.20 12.77
N GLY A 116 -18.90 -31.00 12.68
CA GLY A 116 -19.93 -30.68 11.71
C GLY A 116 -19.36 -30.21 10.38
N PHE A 117 -18.22 -29.51 10.42
CA PHE A 117 -17.54 -28.97 9.25
C PHE A 117 -16.09 -28.66 9.58
N SER A 118 -15.18 -29.25 8.80
CA SER A 118 -13.74 -28.98 8.90
C SER A 118 -13.19 -28.66 7.51
N LYS A 119 -12.64 -27.46 7.35
CA LYS A 119 -12.00 -27.01 6.10
C LYS A 119 -10.72 -26.25 6.44
N SER A 120 -9.60 -26.79 5.97
CA SER A 120 -8.31 -26.09 5.98
C SER A 120 -8.10 -25.36 4.65
N VAL A 121 -7.52 -24.15 4.74
CA VAL A 121 -7.08 -23.38 3.58
C VAL A 121 -5.66 -22.95 3.85
N PHE A 122 -4.73 -23.39 3.01
CA PHE A 122 -3.36 -22.92 3.04
C PHE A 122 -3.21 -21.77 2.05
N ASN A 123 -2.71 -20.64 2.51
CA ASN A 123 -2.45 -19.48 1.66
C ASN A 123 -1.11 -19.65 0.92
N VAL A 124 -1.04 -20.64 0.03
CA VAL A 124 0.10 -20.82 -0.87
C VAL A 124 -0.06 -19.80 -2.00
N LYS A 125 0.75 -18.73 -1.96
CA LYS A 125 0.73 -17.70 -2.99
C LYS A 125 1.20 -18.28 -4.33
N ALA A 126 0.55 -17.87 -5.41
CA ALA A 126 1.04 -18.14 -6.76
C ALA A 126 2.35 -17.36 -7.00
N GLU A 127 3.22 -17.89 -7.87
CA GLU A 127 4.43 -17.18 -8.29
C GLU A 127 4.07 -15.84 -8.91
N GLU A 128 4.66 -14.76 -8.39
CA GLU A 128 4.49 -13.41 -8.93
C GLU A 128 5.17 -13.36 -10.31
N LYS A 129 4.37 -13.12 -11.36
CA LYS A 129 4.89 -12.82 -12.69
C LYS A 129 5.48 -11.42 -12.67
N GLU A 130 6.62 -11.23 -13.33
CA GLU A 130 7.20 -9.89 -13.49
C GLU A 130 6.21 -8.96 -14.22
N GLU A 131 5.82 -7.87 -13.56
CA GLU A 131 4.97 -6.82 -14.12
C GLU A 131 5.72 -6.10 -15.26
N THR A 132 5.01 -5.75 -16.33
CA THR A 132 5.58 -4.96 -17.44
C THR A 132 5.84 -3.52 -16.99
N GLU A 133 6.82 -2.82 -17.58
CA GLU A 133 7.16 -1.43 -17.22
C GLU A 133 5.96 -0.47 -17.29
N GLU A 134 5.07 -0.64 -18.28
CA GLU A 134 3.85 0.16 -18.41
C GLU A 134 2.88 -0.04 -17.24
N GLN A 135 2.79 -1.27 -16.71
CA GLN A 135 1.97 -1.57 -15.54
C GLN A 135 2.55 -0.96 -14.27
N LYS A 136 3.88 -0.97 -14.13
CA LYS A 136 4.58 -0.31 -13.02
C LYS A 136 4.34 1.20 -13.05
N GLU A 137 4.36 1.83 -14.23
CA GLU A 137 4.09 3.27 -14.34
C GLU A 137 2.64 3.62 -13.99
N GLN A 138 1.66 2.85 -14.47
CA GLN A 138 0.25 3.06 -14.12
C GLN A 138 0.00 2.86 -12.61
N LYS A 139 0.60 1.81 -12.04
CA LYS A 139 0.58 1.54 -10.60
C LYS A 139 1.23 2.68 -9.83
N HIS A 140 2.35 3.22 -10.30
CA HIS A 140 3.01 4.37 -9.69
C HIS A 140 2.11 5.61 -9.66
N LYS A 141 1.53 5.98 -10.81
CA LYS A 141 0.62 7.15 -10.90
C LYS A 141 -0.56 7.02 -9.95
N THR A 142 -1.30 5.91 -10.05
CA THR A 142 -2.48 5.67 -9.22
C THR A 142 -2.16 5.54 -7.73
N PHE A 143 -1.03 4.93 -7.38
CA PHE A 143 -0.57 4.81 -5.99
C PHE A 143 -0.20 6.17 -5.39
N VAL A 144 0.59 6.96 -6.13
CA VAL A 144 0.99 8.30 -5.69
C VAL A 144 -0.24 9.19 -5.51
N GLU A 145 -1.16 9.23 -6.48
CA GLU A 145 -2.39 10.03 -6.37
C GLU A 145 -3.23 9.65 -5.14
N ARG A 146 -3.33 8.36 -4.83
CA ARG A 146 -4.13 7.88 -3.70
C ARG A 146 -3.47 8.13 -2.35
N HIS A 147 -2.14 8.04 -2.28
CA HIS A 147 -1.38 8.02 -1.03
C HIS A 147 -0.46 9.23 -0.84
N GLU A 148 -0.55 10.24 -1.70
CA GLU A 148 0.32 11.42 -1.72
C GLU A 148 0.49 12.05 -0.33
N LYS A 149 -0.62 12.32 0.35
CA LYS A 149 -0.62 12.93 1.69
C LYS A 149 0.08 12.06 2.72
N GLN A 150 -0.08 10.74 2.60
CA GLN A 150 0.53 9.79 3.52
C GLN A 150 2.05 9.68 3.28
N ILE A 151 2.48 9.71 2.02
CA ILE A 151 3.89 9.73 1.63
C ILE A 151 4.56 11.02 2.12
N LYS A 152 3.93 12.17 1.88
CA LYS A 152 4.41 13.47 2.36
C LYS A 152 4.51 13.50 3.89
N HIS A 153 3.52 12.95 4.61
CA HIS A 153 3.57 12.85 6.06
C HIS A 153 4.77 12.02 6.53
N PHE A 154 5.00 10.84 5.93
CA PHE A 154 6.18 10.03 6.23
C PHE A 154 7.48 10.82 5.98
N GLY A 155 7.58 11.52 4.85
CA GLY A 155 8.75 12.33 4.50
C GLY A 155 9.06 13.46 5.50
N MET A 156 8.06 13.93 6.25
CA MET A 156 8.25 14.97 7.27
C MET A 156 8.66 14.41 8.64
N LEU A 157 8.61 13.09 8.87
CA LEU A 157 9.02 12.49 10.14
C LEU A 157 10.55 12.52 10.31
N ARG A 158 11.03 12.44 11.56
CA ARG A 158 12.47 12.33 11.86
C ARG A 158 12.81 11.17 12.78
N ARG A 159 12.05 11.04 13.87
CA ARG A 159 12.35 10.09 14.93
C ARG A 159 12.10 8.68 14.44
N TRP A 160 13.02 7.78 14.77
CA TRP A 160 12.94 6.38 14.37
C TRP A 160 11.68 5.67 14.84
N ASP A 161 11.22 5.97 16.06
CA ASP A 161 9.99 5.39 16.62
C ASP A 161 8.75 5.85 15.87
N ASP A 162 8.68 7.14 15.51
CA ASP A 162 7.55 7.72 14.78
C ASP A 162 7.50 7.18 13.35
N SER A 163 8.63 7.13 12.65
CA SER A 163 8.73 6.53 11.30
C SER A 163 8.34 5.05 11.32
N GLN A 164 8.82 4.28 12.31
CA GLN A 164 8.50 2.86 12.43
C GLN A 164 7.02 2.62 12.74
N LYS A 165 6.44 3.41 13.63
CA LYS A 165 5.01 3.36 13.97
C LYS A 165 4.16 3.71 12.75
N TYR A 166 4.49 4.81 12.08
CA TYR A 166 3.73 5.27 10.94
C TYR A 166 3.72 4.26 9.77
N LEU A 167 4.85 3.62 9.48
CA LEU A 167 4.93 2.53 8.50
C LEU A 167 4.25 1.24 8.98
N SER A 168 4.12 1.04 10.30
CA SER A 168 3.34 -0.07 10.85
C SER A 168 1.84 0.15 10.67
N ASP A 169 1.38 1.39 10.84
CA ASP A 169 -0.02 1.78 10.63
C ASP A 169 -0.34 1.86 9.12
N ASN A 170 0.66 2.11 8.27
CA ASN A 170 0.54 2.22 6.82
C ASN A 170 1.56 1.34 6.06
N PRO A 171 1.45 -0.01 6.13
CA PRO A 171 2.45 -0.91 5.52
C PRO A 171 2.54 -0.81 3.99
N HIS A 172 1.47 -0.37 3.33
CA HIS A 172 1.44 -0.21 1.87
C HIS A 172 2.43 0.85 1.36
N LEU A 173 2.85 1.79 2.21
CA LEU A 173 3.85 2.82 1.88
C LEU A 173 5.26 2.25 1.75
N VAL A 174 5.53 1.05 2.26
CA VAL A 174 6.85 0.42 2.16
C VAL A 174 6.99 -0.24 0.79
N CYS A 175 7.32 0.56 -0.22
CA CYS A 175 7.49 0.15 -1.61
C CYS A 175 8.38 1.13 -2.40
N GLU A 176 8.78 0.74 -3.62
CA GLU A 176 9.67 1.55 -4.47
C GLU A 176 9.00 2.85 -4.93
N GLU A 177 7.68 2.84 -5.14
CA GLU A 177 6.91 4.00 -5.57
C GLU A 177 6.99 5.16 -4.57
N THR A 178 6.92 4.84 -3.28
CA THR A 178 7.09 5.83 -2.20
C THR A 178 8.48 6.45 -2.24
N ALA A 179 9.53 5.64 -2.38
CA ALA A 179 10.90 6.14 -2.47
C ALA A 179 11.07 7.06 -3.70
N ASN A 180 10.56 6.66 -4.86
CA ASN A 180 10.65 7.44 -6.10
C ASN A 180 9.93 8.79 -5.97
N TYR A 181 8.73 8.80 -5.38
CA TYR A 181 7.99 10.04 -5.14
C TYR A 181 8.76 10.98 -4.21
N LEU A 182 9.32 10.47 -3.10
CA LEU A 182 10.08 11.29 -2.16
C LEU A 182 11.34 11.90 -2.81
N VAL A 183 12.00 11.17 -3.72
CA VAL A 183 13.14 11.71 -4.50
C VAL A 183 12.71 12.88 -5.37
N ILE A 184 11.59 12.74 -6.10
CA ILE A 184 11.06 13.83 -6.95
C ILE A 184 10.67 15.02 -6.08
N TRP A 185 10.00 14.77 -4.96
CA TRP A 185 9.61 15.82 -4.02
C TRP A 185 10.80 16.56 -3.42
N CYS A 186 11.92 15.88 -3.13
CA CYS A 186 13.17 16.55 -2.73
C CYS A 186 13.68 17.51 -3.81
N ILE A 187 13.61 17.13 -5.09
CA ILE A 187 14.05 17.98 -6.20
C ILE A 187 13.12 19.20 -6.34
N ASP A 188 11.80 18.99 -6.27
CA ASP A 188 10.83 20.08 -6.33
C ASP A 188 11.04 21.08 -5.18
N LEU A 189 11.25 20.59 -3.95
CA LEU A 189 11.52 21.43 -2.80
C LEU A 189 12.81 22.24 -2.93
N GLU A 190 13.86 21.68 -3.54
CA GLU A 190 15.10 22.41 -3.79
C GLU A 190 14.93 23.49 -4.87
N VAL A 191 14.13 23.22 -5.92
CA VAL A 191 13.78 24.21 -6.94
C VAL A 191 12.91 25.33 -6.35
N GLU A 192 12.03 25.01 -5.40
CA GLU A 192 11.22 25.97 -4.65
C GLU A 192 12.00 26.69 -3.51
N GLU A 193 13.32 26.52 -3.42
CA GLU A 193 14.19 27.10 -2.39
C GLU A 193 13.86 26.68 -0.93
N LYS A 194 13.09 25.61 -0.73
CA LYS A 194 12.72 25.05 0.59
C LYS A 194 13.76 24.06 1.11
N GLN A 195 15.02 24.50 1.22
CA GLN A 195 16.15 23.63 1.54
C GLN A 195 16.02 22.87 2.86
N ALA A 196 15.55 23.54 3.92
CA ALA A 196 15.39 22.90 5.24
C ALA A 196 14.39 21.72 5.20
N LEU A 197 13.30 21.86 4.43
CA LEU A 197 12.34 20.79 4.25
C LEU A 197 12.89 19.69 3.32
N MET A 198 13.63 20.06 2.27
CA MET A 198 14.31 19.11 1.40
C MET A 198 15.23 18.18 2.20
N GLU A 199 16.04 18.71 3.12
CA GLU A 199 16.94 17.90 3.93
C GLU A 199 16.20 16.93 4.86
N GLN A 200 15.07 17.36 5.41
CA GLN A 200 14.21 16.53 6.23
C GLN A 200 13.60 15.38 5.42
N VAL A 201 13.08 15.68 4.23
CA VAL A 201 12.51 14.67 3.32
C VAL A 201 13.60 13.73 2.81
N ALA A 202 14.79 14.25 2.48
CA ALA A 202 15.95 13.47 2.04
C ALA A 202 16.33 12.41 3.06
N HIS A 203 16.30 12.74 4.36
CA HIS A 203 16.53 11.76 5.41
C HIS A 203 15.55 10.58 5.31
N GLN A 204 14.25 10.83 5.19
CA GLN A 204 13.24 9.77 5.10
C GLN A 204 13.29 9.03 3.75
N THR A 205 13.74 9.68 2.68
CA THR A 205 14.01 9.03 1.40
C THR A 205 15.09 7.95 1.54
N ILE A 206 16.20 8.27 2.20
CA ILE A 206 17.27 7.29 2.46
C ILE A 206 16.80 6.17 3.38
N VAL A 207 15.99 6.48 4.40
CA VAL A 207 15.35 5.47 5.24
C VAL A 207 14.56 4.46 4.41
N MET A 208 13.72 4.94 3.49
CA MET A 208 12.95 4.05 2.62
C MET A 208 13.87 3.24 1.69
N GLN A 209 14.90 3.86 1.11
CA GLN A 209 15.86 3.18 0.25
C GLN A 209 16.62 2.05 0.99
N PHE A 210 17.08 2.30 2.22
CA PHE A 210 17.76 1.28 3.03
C PHE A 210 16.82 0.14 3.43
N ILE A 211 15.53 0.43 3.69
CA ILE A 211 14.52 -0.61 3.91
C ILE A 211 14.39 -1.50 2.68
N LEU A 212 14.29 -0.91 1.49
CA LEU A 212 14.18 -1.64 0.22
C LEU A 212 15.46 -2.43 -0.11
N GLU A 213 16.63 -1.86 0.17
CA GLU A 213 17.93 -2.53 -0.01
C GLU A 213 18.11 -3.72 0.93
N LEU A 214 17.72 -3.57 2.20
CA LEU A 214 17.70 -4.66 3.17
C LEU A 214 16.76 -5.79 2.70
N ALA A 215 15.59 -5.43 2.19
CA ALA A 215 14.62 -6.38 1.66
C ALA A 215 15.18 -7.17 0.46
N LYS A 216 15.81 -6.47 -0.49
CA LYS A 216 16.49 -7.08 -1.65
C LYS A 216 17.61 -8.03 -1.20
N SER A 217 18.43 -7.61 -0.24
CA SER A 217 19.53 -8.41 0.32
C SER A 217 19.03 -9.70 0.99
N LEU A 218 17.91 -9.61 1.72
CA LEU A 218 17.28 -10.73 2.41
C LEU A 218 16.34 -11.56 1.51
N LYS A 219 16.06 -11.11 0.29
CA LYS A 219 15.08 -11.71 -0.64
C LYS A 219 13.69 -11.90 -0.01
N VAL A 220 13.26 -10.89 0.74
CA VAL A 220 11.94 -10.85 1.39
C VAL A 220 11.20 -9.60 0.97
N ASP A 221 9.87 -9.62 1.10
CA ASP A 221 9.05 -8.44 0.88
C ASP A 221 9.46 -7.31 1.86
N PRO A 222 9.68 -6.07 1.39
CA PRO A 222 10.04 -4.94 2.25
C PRO A 222 9.09 -4.71 3.43
N ARG A 223 7.80 -4.97 3.23
CA ARG A 223 6.74 -4.83 4.25
C ARG A 223 6.89 -5.84 5.38
N ALA A 224 7.56 -6.96 5.13
CA ALA A 224 7.84 -7.97 6.14
C ALA A 224 9.10 -7.64 6.97
N CYS A 225 10.06 -6.88 6.43
CA CYS A 225 11.36 -6.66 7.08
C CYS A 225 11.66 -5.22 7.49
N PHE A 226 10.85 -4.22 7.15
CA PHE A 226 11.14 -2.81 7.49
C PHE A 226 11.38 -2.56 8.98
N ARG A 227 10.72 -3.30 9.87
CA ARG A 227 10.95 -3.18 11.32
C ARG A 227 12.37 -3.59 11.73
N GLN A 228 12.96 -4.56 11.02
CA GLN A 228 14.33 -5.01 11.29
C GLN A 228 15.35 -3.92 10.94
N PHE A 229 15.08 -3.11 9.91
CA PHE A 229 15.90 -1.93 9.63
C PHE A 229 15.90 -0.97 10.83
N PHE A 230 14.73 -0.63 11.38
CA PHE A 230 14.66 0.25 12.55
C PHE A 230 15.30 -0.35 13.80
N THR A 231 15.22 -1.67 14.00
CA THR A 231 15.98 -2.34 15.06
C THR A 231 17.48 -2.18 14.84
N LYS A 232 17.97 -2.47 13.63
CA LYS A 232 19.39 -2.38 13.30
C LYS A 232 19.94 -0.96 13.46
N ILE A 233 19.24 0.05 12.96
CA ILE A 233 19.73 1.44 13.01
C ILE A 233 19.73 2.01 14.43
N LYS A 234 18.83 1.54 15.31
CA LYS A 234 18.81 1.94 16.73
C LYS A 234 19.94 1.31 17.54
N THR A 235 20.42 0.13 17.14
CA THR A 235 21.51 -0.59 17.79
C THR A 235 22.78 -0.60 16.95
N ALA A 236 22.87 0.27 15.95
CA ALA A 236 23.96 0.29 15.00
C ALA A 236 25.23 0.85 15.62
N ASP A 237 26.38 0.26 15.27
CA ASP A 237 27.68 0.83 15.60
C ASP A 237 27.90 2.14 14.85
N GLN A 238 28.79 2.98 15.40
CA GLN A 238 29.14 4.30 14.86
C GLN A 238 29.44 4.26 13.34
N GLN A 239 30.17 3.24 12.88
CA GLN A 239 30.55 3.07 11.47
C GLN A 239 29.33 2.92 10.54
N TYR A 240 28.26 2.26 10.99
CA TYR A 240 27.05 2.09 10.19
C TYR A 240 26.26 3.39 10.11
N MET A 241 26.21 4.15 11.21
CA MET A 241 25.59 5.47 11.24
C MET A 241 26.36 6.49 10.38
N GLU A 242 27.68 6.42 10.37
CA GLU A 242 28.54 7.20 9.47
C GLU A 242 28.24 6.89 8.01
N GLY A 243 28.20 5.60 7.63
CA GLY A 243 27.84 5.20 6.27
C GLY A 243 26.43 5.66 5.84
N PHE A 244 25.46 5.62 6.77
CA PHE A 244 24.12 6.17 6.51
C PHE A 244 24.15 7.68 6.28
N ASN A 245 24.92 8.42 7.07
CA ASN A 245 25.05 9.87 6.92
C ASN A 245 25.80 10.26 5.65
N ASP A 246 26.82 9.50 5.26
CA ASP A 246 27.56 9.71 4.01
C ASP A 246 26.64 9.51 2.78
N GLU A 247 25.81 8.47 2.78
CA GLU A 247 24.82 8.26 1.72
C GLU A 247 23.75 9.37 1.70
N LEU A 248 23.33 9.86 2.87
CA LEU A 248 22.42 10.98 2.98
C LEU A 248 23.00 12.27 2.40
N GLU A 249 24.24 12.61 2.73
CA GLU A 249 24.89 13.79 2.17
C GLU A 249 25.16 13.65 0.67
N ALA A 250 25.61 12.48 0.23
CA ALA A 250 25.76 12.19 -1.20
C ALA A 250 24.41 12.31 -1.94
N PHE A 251 23.31 11.89 -1.32
CA PHE A 251 21.98 12.06 -1.88
C PHE A 251 21.54 13.53 -1.96
N LYS A 252 21.76 14.31 -0.90
CA LYS A 252 21.48 15.76 -0.90
C LYS A 252 22.25 16.47 -2.03
N GLU A 253 23.52 16.14 -2.23
CA GLU A 253 24.32 16.68 -3.33
C GLU A 253 23.75 16.30 -4.71
N ARG A 254 23.32 15.03 -4.89
CA ARG A 254 22.65 14.61 -6.13
C ARG A 254 21.35 15.37 -6.37
N VAL A 255 20.55 15.62 -5.32
CA VAL A 255 19.32 16.42 -5.41
C VAL A 255 19.62 17.86 -5.82
N ARG A 256 20.59 18.52 -5.16
CA ARG A 256 21.05 19.88 -5.51
C ARG A 256 21.53 19.95 -6.97
N GLY A 257 22.29 18.96 -7.42
CA GLY A 257 22.74 18.87 -8.81
C GLY A 257 21.59 18.74 -9.81
N ARG A 258 20.59 17.89 -9.52
CA ARG A 258 19.39 17.73 -10.37
C ARG A 258 18.50 18.97 -10.38
N ALA A 259 18.34 19.64 -9.24
CA ALA A 259 17.60 20.89 -9.15
C ALA A 259 18.27 21.98 -10.00
N LYS A 260 19.59 22.17 -9.87
CA LYS A 260 20.36 23.10 -10.71
C LYS A 260 20.19 22.80 -12.20
N ALA A 261 20.28 21.54 -12.61
CA ALA A 261 20.08 21.14 -14.00
C ALA A 261 18.66 21.43 -14.52
N ARG A 262 17.64 21.31 -13.67
CA ARG A 262 16.25 21.64 -14.01
C ARG A 262 16.04 23.15 -14.16
N ILE A 263 16.62 23.94 -13.26
CA ILE A 263 16.57 25.41 -13.34
C ILE A 263 17.34 25.88 -14.58
N GLU A 264 18.52 25.33 -14.85
CA GLU A 264 19.33 25.69 -16.03
C GLU A 264 18.59 25.35 -17.34
N ARG A 265 17.88 24.22 -17.40
CA ARG A 265 17.02 23.89 -18.55
C ARG A 265 15.93 24.94 -18.75
N ALA A 266 15.22 25.31 -17.69
CA ALA A 266 14.17 26.34 -17.76
C ALA A 266 14.73 27.71 -18.16
N MET A 267 15.93 28.08 -17.69
CA MET A 267 16.61 29.30 -18.13
C MET A 267 16.98 29.26 -19.62
N ARG A 268 17.52 28.15 -20.12
CA ARG A 268 17.83 28.01 -21.55
C ARG A 268 16.59 28.08 -22.43
N GLU A 269 15.51 27.41 -22.04
CA GLU A 269 14.22 27.47 -22.76
C GLU A 269 13.70 28.92 -22.80
N TYR A 270 13.80 29.66 -21.70
CA TYR A 270 13.46 31.08 -21.65
C TYR A 270 14.37 31.96 -22.52
N GLU A 271 15.69 31.72 -22.49
CA GLU A 271 16.65 32.42 -23.35
C GLU A 271 16.40 32.13 -24.84
N GLU A 272 16.06 30.90 -25.20
CA GLU A 272 15.69 30.51 -26.56
C GLU A 272 14.38 31.19 -27.00
N GLU A 273 13.36 31.25 -26.14
CA GLU A 273 12.12 31.98 -26.43
C GLU A 273 12.38 33.49 -26.61
N GLU A 274 13.20 34.09 -25.75
CA GLU A 274 13.61 35.49 -25.88
C GLU A 274 14.43 35.72 -27.15
N ARG A 275 15.32 34.79 -27.50
CA ARG A 275 16.08 34.82 -28.76
C ARG A 275 15.14 34.74 -29.95
N GLN A 276 14.14 33.87 -29.92
CA GLN A 276 13.12 33.76 -30.98
C GLN A 276 12.32 35.06 -31.15
N LYS A 277 11.94 35.73 -30.05
CA LYS A 277 11.25 37.04 -30.11
C LYS A 277 12.15 38.15 -30.68
N ARG A 278 13.47 38.03 -30.60
CA ARG A 278 14.46 39.01 -31.07
C ARG A 278 14.94 38.76 -32.50
N LEU A 279 14.56 37.65 -33.13
CA LEU A 279 14.98 37.36 -34.50
C LEU A 279 14.44 38.40 -35.49
N GLY A 280 15.32 38.84 -36.38
CA GLY A 280 14.99 39.74 -37.47
C GLY A 280 14.10 39.07 -38.53
N PRO A 281 13.65 39.85 -39.54
CA PRO A 281 12.71 39.40 -40.57
C PRO A 281 13.19 38.20 -41.42
N GLY A 282 14.49 37.91 -41.43
CA GLY A 282 15.10 36.74 -42.08
C GLY A 282 15.53 35.63 -41.11
N GLY A 283 15.09 35.66 -39.85
CA GLY A 283 15.39 34.62 -38.85
C GLY A 283 16.82 34.66 -38.30
N LEU A 284 17.54 35.76 -38.49
CA LEU A 284 18.86 35.99 -37.90
C LEU A 284 18.77 36.89 -36.68
N ASP A 285 19.57 36.59 -35.65
CA ASP A 285 19.65 37.40 -34.44
C ASP A 285 20.52 38.67 -34.72
N PRO A 286 19.99 39.89 -34.47
CA PRO A 286 20.74 41.14 -34.60
C PRO A 286 22.06 41.16 -33.81
N VAL A 287 22.11 40.55 -32.62
CA VAL A 287 23.30 40.54 -31.76
C VAL A 287 24.36 39.61 -32.34
N ASP A 288 23.97 38.39 -32.72
CA ASP A 288 24.90 37.41 -33.33
C ASP A 288 25.47 37.94 -34.66
N VAL A 289 24.64 38.59 -35.47
CA VAL A 289 25.11 39.19 -36.73
C VAL A 289 26.09 40.31 -36.43
N TYR A 290 25.79 41.22 -35.51
CA TYR A 290 26.68 42.33 -35.16
C TYR A 290 28.05 41.86 -34.65
N GLU A 291 28.11 40.89 -33.74
CA GLU A 291 29.38 40.35 -33.22
C GLU A 291 30.22 39.64 -34.29
N SER A 292 29.56 39.04 -35.29
CA SER A 292 30.23 38.36 -36.40
C SER A 292 30.66 39.28 -37.54
N LEU A 293 30.31 40.58 -37.49
CA LEU A 293 30.72 41.55 -38.51
C LEU A 293 32.20 41.92 -38.37
N PRO A 294 32.89 42.24 -39.47
CA PRO A 294 34.20 42.87 -39.43
C PRO A 294 34.22 44.12 -38.54
N PRO A 295 35.33 44.39 -37.81
CA PRO A 295 35.42 45.53 -36.89
C PRO A 295 35.26 46.88 -37.59
N GLU A 296 35.52 46.96 -38.89
CA GLU A 296 35.27 48.14 -39.72
C GLU A 296 33.78 48.40 -39.91
N LEU A 297 32.99 47.34 -40.13
CA LEU A 297 31.53 47.43 -40.26
C LEU A 297 30.86 47.65 -38.89
N GLN A 298 31.35 47.02 -37.83
CA GLN A 298 30.88 47.27 -36.45
C GLN A 298 30.99 48.76 -36.09
N LYS A 299 32.16 49.38 -36.38
CA LYS A 299 32.38 50.82 -36.17
C LYS A 299 31.43 51.70 -36.99
N CYS A 300 31.05 51.28 -38.20
CA CYS A 300 30.08 52.00 -39.01
C CYS A 300 28.68 52.00 -38.37
N PHE A 301 28.26 50.87 -37.78
CA PHE A 301 27.01 50.76 -37.05
C PHE A 301 27.03 51.51 -35.70
N ASP A 302 28.18 51.53 -35.01
CA ASP A 302 28.38 52.28 -33.76
C ASP A 302 28.33 53.79 -33.97
N ALA A 303 29.01 54.27 -35.03
CA ALA A 303 29.03 55.67 -35.40
C ALA A 303 27.72 56.12 -36.10
N LYS A 304 26.84 55.17 -36.44
CA LYS A 304 25.60 55.39 -37.22
C LYS A 304 25.85 56.19 -38.51
N ASP A 305 27.01 55.98 -39.13
CA ASP A 305 27.44 56.75 -40.29
C ASP A 305 27.24 55.92 -41.57
N VAL A 306 26.21 56.32 -42.33
CA VAL A 306 25.82 55.67 -43.59
C VAL A 306 26.87 55.88 -44.69
N GLN A 307 27.63 56.97 -44.66
CA GLN A 307 28.69 57.22 -45.65
C GLN A 307 29.92 56.36 -45.34
N MET A 308 30.32 56.24 -44.08
CA MET A 308 31.39 55.30 -43.71
C MET A 308 31.03 53.86 -44.06
N LEU A 309 29.76 53.46 -43.91
CA LEU A 309 29.30 52.12 -44.30
C LEU A 309 29.43 51.90 -45.82
N GLN A 310 29.03 52.88 -46.64
CA GLN A 310 29.16 52.81 -48.11
C GLN A 310 30.62 52.80 -48.58
N ASP A 311 31.49 53.60 -47.95
CA ASP A 311 32.92 53.65 -48.26
C ASP A 311 33.62 52.33 -47.88
N THR A 312 33.26 51.75 -46.74
CA THR A 312 33.81 50.47 -46.26
C THR A 312 33.38 49.32 -47.17
N ILE A 313 32.11 49.29 -47.57
CA ILE A 313 31.56 48.31 -48.53
C ILE A 313 32.23 48.42 -49.91
N SER A 314 32.54 49.64 -50.36
CA SER A 314 33.20 49.87 -51.65
C SER A 314 34.68 49.47 -51.67
N ARG A 315 35.30 49.32 -50.49
CA ARG A 315 36.70 48.89 -50.32
C ARG A 315 36.84 47.37 -50.10
N MET A 316 35.76 46.69 -49.73
CA MET A 316 35.71 45.25 -49.53
C MET A 316 35.47 44.49 -50.84
N ASP A 317 35.74 43.18 -50.84
CA ASP A 317 35.41 42.33 -51.99
C ASP A 317 33.88 42.32 -52.21
N PRO A 318 33.39 42.46 -53.46
CA PRO A 318 31.96 42.51 -53.75
C PRO A 318 31.16 41.30 -53.24
N THR A 319 31.79 40.14 -53.12
CA THR A 319 31.13 38.92 -52.62
C THR A 319 30.99 38.92 -51.10
N GLU A 320 32.01 39.38 -50.38
CA GLU A 320 31.99 39.53 -48.91
C GLU A 320 31.04 40.64 -48.47
N ALA A 321 31.06 41.77 -49.18
CA ALA A 321 30.19 42.90 -48.86
C ALA A 321 28.70 42.55 -49.04
N LYS A 322 28.37 41.79 -50.09
CA LYS A 322 27.00 41.28 -50.29
C LYS A 322 26.61 40.27 -49.22
N TYR A 323 27.53 39.40 -48.81
CA TYR A 323 27.30 38.41 -47.75
C TYR A 323 26.97 39.07 -46.40
N HIS A 324 27.77 40.05 -45.96
CA HIS A 324 27.53 40.75 -44.70
C HIS A 324 26.30 41.68 -44.76
N MET A 325 26.09 42.39 -45.88
CA MET A 325 24.93 43.28 -46.04
C MET A 325 23.60 42.52 -46.03
N GLN A 326 23.53 41.37 -46.71
CA GLN A 326 22.32 40.53 -46.69
C GLN A 326 21.99 40.06 -45.27
N ARG A 327 23.01 39.66 -44.49
CA ARG A 327 22.84 39.27 -43.09
C ARG A 327 22.40 40.43 -42.19
N CYS A 328 22.88 41.65 -42.45
CA CYS A 328 22.40 42.85 -41.75
C CYS A 328 20.92 43.16 -42.05
N ILE A 329 20.45 42.85 -43.26
CA ILE A 329 19.04 43.01 -43.63
C ILE A 329 18.18 41.91 -42.99
N ASP A 330 18.62 40.66 -43.08
CA ASP A 330 17.90 39.50 -42.57
C ASP A 330 17.84 39.47 -41.03
N SER A 331 18.79 40.10 -40.34
CA SER A 331 18.74 40.33 -38.89
C SER A 331 18.03 41.62 -38.48
N GLY A 332 17.65 42.49 -39.44
CA GLY A 332 17.01 43.77 -39.14
C GLY A 332 17.95 44.87 -38.64
N LEU A 333 19.28 44.64 -38.60
CA LEU A 333 20.31 45.67 -38.35
C LEU A 333 20.30 46.79 -39.39
N TRP A 334 19.90 46.48 -40.63
CA TRP A 334 19.84 47.44 -41.74
C TRP A 334 18.55 47.28 -42.54
N VAL A 335 17.76 48.34 -42.67
CA VAL A 335 16.52 48.33 -43.48
C VAL A 335 16.80 49.02 -44.81
N PRO A 336 16.79 48.30 -45.96
CA PRO A 336 17.02 48.90 -47.27
C PRO A 336 15.92 49.94 -47.56
N ASN A 337 16.33 51.20 -47.83
CA ASN A 337 15.44 52.32 -48.16
C ASN A 337 14.38 52.68 -47.09
N ALA A 338 14.83 53.14 -45.92
CA ALA A 338 13.97 53.83 -44.94
C ALA A 338 13.21 55.06 -45.49
N LYS A 339 13.59 55.60 -46.67
CA LYS A 339 12.91 56.73 -47.32
C LYS A 339 11.60 56.38 -48.03
N ALA A 340 11.30 55.11 -48.31
CA ALA A 340 10.04 54.72 -48.96
C ALA A 340 8.93 54.32 -47.97
N ALA A 341 9.27 53.87 -46.76
CA ALA A 341 8.31 53.47 -45.74
C ALA A 341 7.75 54.65 -44.90
N ALA A 342 8.38 55.82 -44.95
CA ALA A 342 7.94 57.02 -44.22
C ALA A 342 6.81 57.81 -44.92
N GLU A 343 6.44 57.48 -46.15
CA GLU A 343 5.37 58.17 -46.91
C GLU A 343 4.02 57.43 -46.90
N GLY A 344 3.85 56.43 -46.03
CA GLY A 344 2.64 55.61 -45.96
C GLY A 344 2.15 55.33 -44.54
N GLY A 345 1.94 56.37 -43.73
CA GLY A 345 1.32 56.18 -42.41
C GLY A 345 1.45 57.39 -41.48
N GLY A 346 0.73 58.47 -41.79
CA GLY A 346 0.67 59.65 -40.96
C GLY A 346 -0.14 59.47 -39.67
N GLN A 347 0.49 59.94 -38.58
CA GLN A 347 -0.07 60.70 -37.46
C GLN A 347 -0.74 59.99 -36.25
N GLY A 348 0.00 60.09 -35.14
CA GLY A 348 -0.50 60.45 -33.81
C GLY A 348 -0.01 59.48 -32.73
N GLY A 349 0.87 59.80 -31.77
CA GLY A 349 1.53 61.05 -31.39
C GLY A 349 1.97 60.95 -29.91
N ALA A 350 3.18 61.46 -29.63
CA ALA A 350 3.66 61.99 -28.35
C ALA A 350 3.93 61.07 -27.13
N HIS A 351 5.23 60.84 -26.90
CA HIS A 351 6.00 61.31 -25.72
C HIS A 351 5.44 61.17 -24.29
N GLY A 352 6.24 60.51 -23.42
CA GLY A 352 6.67 61.11 -22.14
C GLY A 352 6.48 60.30 -20.84
N GLN A 353 7.57 59.66 -20.38
CA GLN A 353 7.91 59.09 -19.05
C GLN A 353 7.43 59.86 -17.78
N PRO A 354 7.55 59.37 -16.51
CA PRO A 354 8.31 58.20 -15.99
C PRO A 354 7.62 57.32 -14.89
N GLY A 355 8.23 56.16 -14.59
CA GLY A 355 8.51 55.64 -13.24
C GLY A 355 7.38 55.11 -12.32
N GLY A 356 7.61 53.93 -11.73
CA GLY A 356 7.22 53.61 -10.34
C GLY A 356 6.26 52.44 -10.10
N ALA A 357 6.84 51.34 -9.60
CA ALA A 357 6.39 50.45 -8.51
C ALA A 357 4.97 49.84 -8.48
N ASP A 358 4.98 48.53 -8.18
CA ASP A 358 4.01 47.69 -7.46
C ASP A 358 2.60 47.49 -8.02
N SER A 359 2.27 46.24 -8.38
CA SER A 359 1.63 45.31 -7.42
C SER A 359 1.11 44.03 -8.09
N GLU A 360 1.40 42.91 -7.43
CA GLU A 360 0.56 41.71 -7.26
C GLU A 360 -0.45 41.33 -8.34
N ALA A 361 -0.16 40.22 -9.06
CA ALA A 361 -1.18 39.36 -9.64
C ALA A 361 -1.37 38.13 -8.73
N LEU A 362 -2.46 38.21 -7.96
CA LEU A 362 -3.04 37.19 -7.11
C LEU A 362 -3.58 36.02 -7.96
N TYR A 363 -3.46 34.80 -7.42
CA TYR A 363 -4.00 33.54 -7.91
C TYR A 363 -5.49 33.60 -8.31
N GLU A 364 -5.89 32.90 -9.38
CA GLU A 364 -7.26 32.41 -9.53
C GLU A 364 -7.29 30.88 -9.70
N GLU A 365 -7.96 30.26 -8.72
CA GLU A 365 -8.27 28.84 -8.62
C GLU A 365 -9.38 28.43 -9.60
N ILE A 366 -9.32 27.15 -9.98
CA ILE A 366 -10.34 26.43 -10.73
C ILE A 366 -11.54 26.11 -9.81
N PRO A 367 -12.79 26.48 -10.16
CA PRO A 367 -13.96 26.08 -9.38
C PRO A 367 -14.38 24.62 -9.66
N LYS A 368 -14.72 23.91 -8.59
CA LYS A 368 -15.42 22.62 -8.58
C LYS A 368 -16.91 22.81 -8.92
N GLU A 369 -17.46 21.95 -9.75
CA GLU A 369 -18.90 21.72 -9.83
C GLU A 369 -19.35 20.78 -8.70
N SER A 370 -20.28 21.26 -7.88
CA SER A 370 -21.17 20.46 -7.04
C SER A 370 -22.60 20.91 -7.32
N GLY A 371 -23.41 20.03 -7.89
CA GLY A 371 -24.85 20.20 -8.00
C GLY A 371 -25.56 19.62 -6.79
N GLU A 372 -26.31 20.46 -6.08
CA GLU A 372 -27.42 20.07 -5.22
C GLU A 372 -28.62 20.93 -5.62
N GLU A 373 -29.75 20.28 -5.91
CA GLU A 373 -31.07 20.91 -5.98
C GLU A 373 -32.01 20.21 -5.00
N GLU A 374 -32.95 21.02 -4.51
CA GLU A 374 -33.64 20.96 -3.22
C GLU A 374 -34.62 19.81 -3.00
N GLY A 375 -34.95 19.61 -1.72
CA GLY A 375 -35.90 18.61 -1.24
C GLY A 375 -37.38 18.95 -1.42
N GLY A 376 -38.20 17.93 -1.17
CA GLY A 376 -39.65 18.02 -0.98
C GLY A 376 -40.20 16.78 -0.28
N GLU A 377 -40.83 16.97 0.87
CA GLU A 377 -41.55 15.97 1.67
C GLU A 377 -42.74 15.37 0.92
N GLY A 378 -43.10 14.11 1.24
CA GLY A 378 -44.37 13.52 0.84
C GLY A 378 -44.58 12.09 1.37
N LYS A 379 -45.45 11.96 2.37
CA LYS A 379 -46.00 10.73 2.98
C LYS A 379 -46.39 9.63 1.98
N ALA A 380 -46.10 8.37 2.34
CA ALA A 380 -47.03 7.24 2.42
C ALA A 380 -46.36 6.07 3.15
#